data_AF-A0A0G3EYC1-F1
#
_entry.id   AF-A0A0G3EYC1-F1
#
_cell.length_a   1.000
_cell.length_b   1.000
_cell.length_c   1.000
_cell.angle_alpha   90.00
_cell.angle_beta   90.00
_cell.angle_gamma   90.00
#
_symmetry.space_group_name_H-M   'P 1'
#
loop_
_entity.id
_entity.type
_entity.pdbx_description
1 polymer ?
#
loop_
_entity_poly.entity_id
_entity_poly.type
_entity_poly.pdbx_seq_one_letter_code
_entity_poly.pdbx_strand_id
1 'polypeptide(L)'
;MSPTSAADPCFAVWLLQRTGIDAATLGAHTLERAVLERIRANHLSGADSGAAGVPASAVEAYWQLLQVSPDERQALVEALVVPETWFFREREAFAALAQLASVRLAREPGQPLRLLSAPCSTGEEPYSIAMALLDAGIDAQRFTIDALDISARAIAHAQAAAYGRNSFRGNALAFRERHFSAAANGTWQLHEAPRQAVRFAQTNLFDLSPVEARYDFIFCRNVLIYFDREAQDRAIRLLGAQLAEHGAIFVGPAETGLMMRHAFHSARLPLAFAFQRTRPGEPAPPMPVPPSRAPLRARPAPARPLPAAVPTVPRPAVRPAPLAVRMRHAAEPETAGTAPAPASLDDARRAADAGQFDEAVRLANAFASTQGPSAEVFYLLGLLADARAQQADAAGYYRKALYLDPGHYEALTHLAALLDAQGDNANARQLMRRAQRAAAPAQASRLTDLRGPHGSTRH
;
A
#
# COMPACT_ATOMS: atom_id res chain seq x y z
N MET A 1 -26.03 -8.89 32.65
CA MET A 1 -24.65 -8.82 32.11
C MET A 1 -24.79 -8.84 30.59
N SER A 2 -24.19 -7.90 29.88
CA SER A 2 -24.22 -7.88 28.42
C SER A 2 -23.32 -8.98 27.85
N PRO A 3 -23.63 -9.56 26.67
CA PRO A 3 -22.74 -10.54 26.05
C PRO A 3 -21.42 -9.87 25.64
N THR A 4 -20.31 -10.39 26.13
CA THR A 4 -18.96 -9.96 25.72
C THR A 4 -18.75 -10.34 24.25
N SER A 5 -18.65 -9.33 23.38
CA SER A 5 -18.34 -9.56 21.97
C SER A 5 -16.89 -10.04 21.81
N ALA A 6 -16.58 -10.78 20.74
CA ALA A 6 -15.21 -11.07 20.34
C ALA A 6 -14.46 -9.82 19.81
N ALA A 7 -15.16 -8.70 19.63
CA ALA A 7 -14.59 -7.36 19.52
C ALA A 7 -14.27 -6.72 20.90
N ASP A 8 -13.82 -7.51 21.89
CA ASP A 8 -13.40 -7.00 23.20
C ASP A 8 -12.17 -6.08 23.03
N PRO A 9 -12.19 -4.84 23.58
CA PRO A 9 -11.06 -3.91 23.50
C PRO A 9 -9.71 -4.48 23.99
N CYS A 10 -9.70 -5.49 24.86
CA CYS A 10 -8.46 -6.10 25.35
C CYS A 10 -7.60 -6.70 24.23
N PHE A 11 -8.20 -7.36 23.22
CA PHE A 11 -7.46 -7.90 22.08
C PHE A 11 -6.89 -6.80 21.17
N ALA A 12 -7.60 -5.68 21.00
CA ALA A 12 -7.15 -4.56 20.19
C ALA A 12 -5.97 -3.81 20.84
N VAL A 13 -6.06 -3.58 22.15
CA VAL A 13 -4.97 -3.01 22.95
C VAL A 13 -3.76 -3.95 22.97
N TRP A 14 -3.98 -5.26 23.13
CA TRP A 14 -2.93 -6.28 23.08
C TRP A 14 -2.20 -6.29 21.72
N LEU A 15 -2.93 -6.26 20.61
CA LEU A 15 -2.36 -6.21 19.26
C LEU A 15 -1.49 -4.96 19.09
N LEU A 16 -2.04 -3.79 19.40
CA LEU A 16 -1.33 -2.51 19.27
C LEU A 16 -0.05 -2.49 20.12
N GLN A 17 -0.12 -2.93 21.38
CA GLN A 17 1.06 -3.00 22.26
C GLN A 17 2.11 -4.01 21.78
N ARG A 18 1.69 -5.11 21.12
CA ARG A 18 2.59 -6.19 20.70
C ARG A 18 3.21 -5.97 19.32
N THR A 19 2.50 -5.35 18.39
CA THR A 19 2.90 -5.26 16.97
C THR A 19 2.90 -3.84 16.41
N GLY A 20 2.36 -2.86 17.13
CA GLY A 20 2.11 -1.49 16.63
C GLY A 20 0.90 -1.36 15.70
N ILE A 21 0.23 -2.47 15.35
CA ILE A 21 -0.92 -2.47 14.43
C ILE A 21 -2.17 -1.97 15.15
N ASP A 22 -2.79 -0.92 14.59
CA ASP A 22 -4.14 -0.50 14.99
C ASP A 22 -5.16 -1.41 14.30
N ALA A 23 -5.91 -2.18 15.10
CA ALA A 23 -6.94 -3.10 14.63
C ALA A 23 -8.00 -2.46 13.71
N ALA A 24 -8.25 -1.15 13.84
CA ALA A 24 -9.16 -0.42 12.95
C ALA A 24 -8.66 -0.35 11.50
N THR A 25 -7.34 -0.33 11.29
CA THR A 25 -6.73 -0.26 9.94
C THR A 25 -6.83 -1.57 9.17
N LEU A 26 -6.94 -2.72 9.88
CA LEU A 26 -7.13 -4.04 9.29
C LEU A 26 -8.55 -4.27 8.74
N GLY A 27 -9.48 -3.34 9.00
CA GLY A 27 -10.91 -3.46 8.67
C GLY A 27 -11.76 -3.96 9.84
N ALA A 28 -13.00 -3.47 9.91
CA ALA A 28 -13.84 -3.44 11.11
C ALA A 28 -14.11 -4.78 11.83
N HIS A 29 -13.93 -5.92 11.15
CA HIS A 29 -14.17 -7.26 11.71
C HIS A 29 -12.96 -8.20 11.60
N THR A 30 -11.79 -7.71 11.16
CA THR A 30 -10.62 -8.58 10.91
C THR A 30 -10.06 -9.17 12.20
N LEU A 31 -9.93 -8.36 13.25
CA LEU A 31 -9.52 -8.83 14.57
C LEU A 31 -10.54 -9.80 15.19
N GLU A 32 -11.82 -9.43 15.16
CA GLU A 32 -12.92 -10.27 15.67
C GLU A 32 -12.93 -11.65 14.98
N ARG A 33 -12.79 -11.69 13.65
CA ARG A 33 -12.71 -12.92 12.88
C ARG A 33 -11.50 -13.78 13.24
N ALA A 34 -10.32 -13.18 13.37
CA ALA A 34 -9.11 -13.90 13.75
C ALA A 34 -9.25 -14.52 15.15
N VAL A 35 -9.72 -13.76 16.14
CA VAL A 35 -10.00 -14.25 17.50
C VAL A 35 -11.01 -15.41 17.47
N LEU A 36 -12.11 -15.28 16.73
CA LEU A 36 -13.11 -16.35 16.58
C LEU A 36 -12.56 -17.59 15.86
N GLU A 37 -11.62 -17.45 14.93
CA GLU A 37 -10.92 -18.58 14.30
C GLU A 37 -9.97 -19.28 15.27
N ARG A 38 -9.18 -18.52 16.02
CA ARG A 38 -8.26 -19.05 17.04
C ARG A 38 -8.98 -19.75 18.20
N ILE A 39 -10.14 -19.24 18.62
CA ILE A 39 -11.02 -19.88 19.62
C ILE A 39 -11.45 -21.28 19.15
N ARG A 40 -11.88 -21.42 17.89
CA ARG A 40 -12.26 -22.71 17.30
C ARG A 40 -11.06 -23.64 17.14
N ALA A 41 -9.91 -23.12 16.72
CA ALA A 41 -8.67 -23.89 16.55
C ALA A 41 -8.14 -24.47 17.88
N ASN A 42 -8.42 -23.81 19.01
CA ASN A 42 -8.11 -24.30 20.36
C ASN A 42 -9.27 -25.10 21.01
N HIS A 43 -10.33 -25.41 20.26
CA HIS A 43 -11.52 -26.15 20.72
C HIS A 43 -12.27 -25.54 21.93
N LEU A 44 -12.05 -24.26 22.24
CA LEU A 44 -12.57 -23.60 23.45
C LEU A 44 -14.10 -23.36 23.43
N SER A 45 -14.74 -23.48 22.27
CA SER A 45 -16.19 -23.30 22.11
C SER A 45 -17.05 -24.45 22.66
N GLY A 46 -16.45 -25.60 22.98
CA GLY A 46 -17.16 -26.84 23.28
C GLY A 46 -17.64 -27.59 22.02
N ALA A 47 -18.13 -28.82 22.20
CA ALA A 47 -18.49 -29.71 21.08
C ALA A 47 -19.76 -29.28 20.31
N ASP A 48 -20.71 -28.63 21.00
CA ASP A 48 -22.04 -28.31 20.46
C ASP A 48 -22.13 -26.91 19.81
N SER A 49 -21.00 -26.22 19.58
CA SER A 49 -20.99 -24.90 18.95
C SER A 49 -21.19 -24.98 17.42
N GLY A 50 -22.42 -25.32 17.02
CA GLY A 50 -22.89 -25.29 15.64
C GLY A 50 -23.16 -23.86 15.15
N ALA A 51 -24.33 -23.62 14.55
CA ALA A 51 -24.70 -22.30 14.02
C ALA A 51 -25.00 -21.23 15.11
N ALA A 52 -24.91 -21.57 16.40
CA ALA A 52 -24.94 -20.61 17.49
C ALA A 52 -23.56 -19.98 17.70
N GLY A 53 -23.52 -18.67 17.99
CA GLY A 53 -22.27 -17.93 18.16
C GLY A 53 -21.40 -18.42 19.32
N VAL A 54 -20.11 -18.09 19.26
CA VAL A 54 -19.14 -18.43 20.31
C VAL A 54 -19.58 -17.85 21.66
N PRO A 55 -19.63 -18.64 22.75
CA PRO A 55 -20.06 -18.16 24.06
C PRO A 55 -19.00 -17.25 24.69
N ALA A 56 -19.43 -16.26 25.48
CA ALA A 56 -18.53 -15.29 26.13
C ALA A 56 -17.45 -15.96 27.02
N SER A 57 -17.75 -17.11 27.63
CA SER A 57 -16.80 -17.91 28.40
C SER A 57 -15.65 -18.48 27.56
N ALA A 58 -15.87 -18.77 26.27
CA ALA A 58 -14.81 -19.20 25.35
C ALA A 58 -13.91 -18.03 24.92
N VAL A 59 -14.47 -16.81 24.82
CA VAL A 59 -13.69 -15.58 24.60
C VAL A 59 -12.81 -15.28 25.82
N GLU A 60 -13.35 -15.40 27.03
CA GLU A 60 -12.59 -15.22 28.28
C GLU A 60 -11.49 -16.29 28.46
N ALA A 61 -11.81 -17.56 28.23
CA ALA A 61 -10.83 -18.65 28.25
C ALA A 61 -9.71 -18.45 27.22
N TYR A 62 -10.04 -17.93 26.04
CA TYR A 62 -9.06 -17.61 25.01
C TYR A 62 -8.17 -16.41 25.37
N TRP A 63 -8.73 -15.37 26.00
CA TRP A 63 -7.92 -14.28 26.56
C TRP A 63 -6.94 -14.79 27.62
N GLN A 64 -7.38 -15.67 28.53
CA GLN A 64 -6.51 -16.30 29.52
C GLN A 64 -5.38 -17.12 28.85
N LEU A 65 -5.71 -17.90 27.80
CA LEU A 65 -4.73 -18.65 27.01
C LEU A 65 -3.69 -17.73 26.32
N LEU A 66 -4.15 -16.64 25.70
CA LEU A 66 -3.30 -15.66 25.01
C LEU A 66 -2.32 -14.96 25.96
N GLN A 67 -2.70 -14.78 27.23
CA GLN A 67 -1.85 -14.19 28.25
C GLN A 67 -0.74 -15.14 28.73
N VAL A 68 -0.93 -16.47 28.68
CA VAL A 68 0.09 -17.45 29.11
C VAL A 68 0.90 -18.07 27.96
N SER A 69 0.31 -18.31 26.79
CA SER A 69 0.92 -19.06 25.69
C SER A 69 1.67 -18.16 24.68
N PRO A 70 3.00 -18.29 24.53
CA PRO A 70 3.75 -17.60 23.47
C PRO A 70 3.33 -18.05 22.07
N ASP A 71 3.03 -19.33 21.90
CA ASP A 71 2.72 -19.93 20.60
C ASP A 71 1.35 -19.48 20.10
N GLU A 72 0.36 -19.36 20.99
CA GLU A 72 -0.95 -18.82 20.62
C GLU A 72 -0.88 -17.31 20.33
N ARG A 73 -0.04 -16.56 21.04
CA ARG A 73 0.24 -15.16 20.70
C ARG A 73 0.82 -15.03 19.29
N GLN A 74 1.75 -15.90 18.90
CA GLN A 74 2.24 -15.93 17.54
C GLN A 74 1.11 -16.31 16.57
N ALA A 75 0.34 -17.36 16.85
CA ALA A 75 -0.72 -17.84 15.98
C ALA A 75 -1.85 -16.81 15.76
N LEU A 76 -2.13 -15.94 16.73
CA LEU A 76 -3.04 -14.80 16.54
C LEU A 76 -2.43 -13.72 15.64
N VAL A 77 -1.13 -13.41 15.77
CA VAL A 77 -0.43 -12.49 14.85
C VAL A 77 -0.40 -13.04 13.42
N GLU A 78 -0.12 -14.34 13.24
CA GLU A 78 -0.14 -15.03 11.94
C GLU A 78 -1.52 -15.00 11.25
N ALA A 79 -2.61 -14.82 12.02
CA ALA A 79 -3.97 -14.67 11.51
C ALA A 79 -4.37 -13.20 11.20
N LEU A 80 -3.50 -12.24 11.54
CA LEU A 80 -3.75 -10.79 11.41
C LEU A 80 -2.79 -10.09 10.43
N VAL A 81 -1.58 -10.62 10.25
CA VAL A 81 -0.63 -10.15 9.23
C VAL A 81 -1.20 -10.41 7.83
N VAL A 82 -1.16 -9.40 6.97
CA VAL A 82 -1.63 -9.47 5.57
C VAL A 82 -0.44 -9.76 4.64
N PRO A 83 -0.26 -10.99 4.11
CA PRO A 83 0.91 -11.37 3.32
C PRO A 83 0.76 -10.97 1.84
N GLU A 84 0.39 -9.72 1.56
CA GLU A 84 0.29 -9.22 0.18
C GLU A 84 1.61 -8.59 -0.29
N THR A 85 2.43 -9.40 -0.95
CA THR A 85 3.64 -8.97 -1.64
C THR A 85 3.77 -9.65 -3.02
N TRP A 86 4.68 -9.15 -3.85
CA TRP A 86 5.04 -9.71 -5.15
C TRP A 86 6.38 -9.15 -5.65
N PHE A 87 7.03 -9.89 -6.55
CA PHE A 87 8.34 -9.49 -7.07
C PHE A 87 8.29 -8.15 -7.82
N PHE A 88 9.24 -7.27 -7.51
CA PHE A 88 9.37 -5.92 -8.04
C PHE A 88 8.09 -5.05 -7.92
N ARG A 89 7.32 -5.19 -6.83
CA ARG A 89 6.29 -4.21 -6.44
C ARG A 89 6.89 -2.80 -6.39
N GLU A 90 6.35 -1.85 -7.17
CA GLU A 90 6.92 -0.49 -7.37
C GLU A 90 8.38 -0.57 -7.91
N ARG A 91 8.50 -0.98 -9.18
CA ARG A 91 9.75 -1.36 -9.86
C ARG A 91 10.84 -0.28 -9.82
N GLU A 92 10.40 0.97 -9.80
CA GLU A 92 11.19 2.18 -9.84
C GLU A 92 12.06 2.34 -8.56
N ALA A 93 11.61 1.80 -7.42
CA ALA A 93 12.40 1.74 -6.19
C ALA A 93 13.68 0.89 -6.38
N PHE A 94 13.57 -0.25 -7.07
CA PHE A 94 14.72 -1.14 -7.33
C PHE A 94 15.67 -0.57 -8.38
N ALA A 95 15.14 0.14 -9.39
CA ALA A 95 15.96 0.85 -10.36
C ALA A 95 16.75 2.01 -9.72
N ALA A 96 16.13 2.73 -8.79
CA ALA A 96 16.77 3.75 -7.97
C ALA A 96 17.82 3.16 -7.01
N LEU A 97 17.52 2.02 -6.37
CA LEU A 97 18.48 1.29 -5.54
C LEU A 97 19.75 0.95 -6.32
N ALA A 98 19.64 0.37 -7.52
CA ALA A 98 20.80 -0.01 -8.33
C ALA A 98 21.71 1.19 -8.67
N GLN A 99 21.13 2.36 -8.93
CA GLN A 99 21.87 3.61 -9.18
C GLN A 99 22.58 4.08 -7.90
N LEU A 100 21.89 4.15 -6.77
CA LEU A 100 22.46 4.58 -5.49
C LEU A 100 23.54 3.60 -4.98
N ALA A 101 23.33 2.30 -5.17
CA ALA A 101 24.27 1.23 -4.83
C ALA A 101 25.58 1.37 -5.60
N SER A 102 25.52 1.59 -6.92
CA SER A 102 26.70 1.85 -7.75
C SER A 102 27.48 3.09 -7.31
N VAL A 103 26.79 4.20 -6.98
CA VAL A 103 27.43 5.42 -6.44
C VAL A 103 28.08 5.16 -5.07
N ARG A 104 27.40 4.42 -4.19
CA ARG A 104 27.88 4.06 -2.85
C ARG A 104 29.12 3.15 -2.89
N LEU A 105 29.15 2.20 -3.82
CA LEU A 105 30.29 1.30 -4.07
C LEU A 105 31.46 2.05 -4.72
N ALA A 106 31.20 2.99 -5.63
CA ALA A 106 32.24 3.83 -6.23
C ALA A 106 32.91 4.77 -5.20
N ARG A 107 32.17 5.25 -4.19
CA ARG A 107 32.72 6.10 -3.12
C ARG A 107 33.66 5.34 -2.18
N GLU A 108 33.33 4.10 -1.84
CA GLU A 108 34.07 3.30 -0.85
C GLU A 108 34.22 1.84 -1.33
N PRO A 109 35.05 1.59 -2.36
CA PRO A 109 35.09 0.30 -3.06
C PRO A 109 35.64 -0.87 -2.23
N GLY A 110 36.11 -0.63 -1.00
CA GLY A 110 36.48 -1.67 -0.03
C GLY A 110 35.36 -2.14 0.89
N GLN A 111 34.19 -1.48 0.91
CA GLN A 111 33.07 -1.87 1.78
C GLN A 111 31.98 -2.64 0.99
N PRO A 112 31.39 -3.71 1.57
CA PRO A 112 30.15 -4.28 1.06
C PRO A 112 28.95 -3.43 1.52
N LEU A 113 27.89 -3.41 0.71
CA LEU A 113 26.64 -2.74 1.06
C LEU A 113 25.89 -3.51 2.15
N ARG A 114 25.34 -2.79 3.13
CA ARG A 114 24.35 -3.35 4.06
C ARG A 114 22.95 -2.87 3.71
N LEU A 115 22.02 -3.81 3.54
CA LEU A 115 20.63 -3.53 3.22
C LEU A 115 19.70 -4.19 4.26
N LEU A 116 18.55 -3.55 4.51
CA LEU A 116 17.49 -4.05 5.38
C LEU A 116 16.16 -4.09 4.60
N SER A 117 15.39 -5.17 4.74
CA SER A 117 13.98 -5.25 4.32
C SER A 117 13.15 -5.68 5.52
N ALA A 118 12.25 -4.81 5.98
CA ALA A 118 11.49 -5.01 7.21
C ALA A 118 10.12 -4.28 7.16
N PRO A 119 8.98 -4.98 7.07
CA PRO A 119 8.82 -6.42 6.93
C PRO A 119 9.26 -6.93 5.55
N CYS A 120 9.79 -8.16 5.48
CA CYS A 120 10.11 -8.82 4.21
C CYS A 120 8.99 -9.70 3.65
N SER A 121 7.97 -10.01 4.47
CA SER A 121 6.87 -10.93 4.16
C SER A 121 7.40 -12.27 3.60
N THR A 122 6.72 -12.86 2.60
CA THR A 122 7.06 -14.16 2.00
C THR A 122 8.35 -14.21 1.18
N GLY A 123 9.14 -13.13 1.16
CA GLY A 123 10.51 -13.08 0.61
C GLY A 123 10.66 -12.32 -0.71
N GLU A 124 9.56 -11.94 -1.36
CA GLU A 124 9.60 -11.29 -2.67
C GLU A 124 10.35 -9.95 -2.69
N GLU A 125 10.29 -9.14 -1.62
CA GLU A 125 11.03 -7.88 -1.56
C GLU A 125 12.56 -8.08 -1.48
N PRO A 126 13.15 -8.73 -0.45
CA PRO A 126 14.60 -8.85 -0.35
C PRO A 126 15.22 -9.62 -1.52
N TYR A 127 14.47 -10.52 -2.16
CA TYR A 127 14.92 -11.15 -3.40
C TYR A 127 14.79 -10.24 -4.62
N SER A 128 13.82 -9.31 -4.68
CA SER A 128 13.81 -8.23 -5.68
C SER A 128 14.99 -7.27 -5.48
N ILE A 129 15.36 -6.97 -4.24
CA ILE A 129 16.58 -6.22 -3.89
C ILE A 129 17.82 -6.96 -4.43
N ALA A 130 17.99 -8.25 -4.10
CA ALA A 130 19.13 -9.04 -4.54
C ALA A 130 19.23 -9.16 -6.08
N MET A 131 18.12 -9.49 -6.75
CA MET A 131 18.06 -9.59 -8.21
C MET A 131 18.37 -8.26 -8.90
N ALA A 132 17.92 -7.12 -8.36
CA ALA A 132 18.20 -5.80 -8.92
C ALA A 132 19.68 -5.41 -8.85
N LEU A 133 20.38 -5.79 -7.77
CA LEU A 133 21.82 -5.56 -7.62
C LEU A 133 22.63 -6.46 -8.55
N LEU A 134 22.25 -7.75 -8.67
CA LEU A 134 22.87 -8.70 -9.60
C LEU A 134 22.66 -8.31 -11.07
N ASP A 135 21.44 -7.90 -11.44
CA ASP A 135 21.12 -7.38 -12.78
C ASP A 135 21.89 -6.08 -13.11
N ALA A 136 22.32 -5.33 -12.08
CA ALA A 136 23.17 -4.14 -12.22
C ALA A 136 24.68 -4.46 -12.27
N GLY A 137 25.07 -5.73 -12.25
CA GLY A 137 26.47 -6.17 -12.28
C GLY A 137 27.20 -6.07 -10.93
N ILE A 138 26.47 -5.92 -9.82
CA ILE A 138 27.04 -5.94 -8.47
C ILE A 138 27.08 -7.41 -7.99
N ASP A 139 28.28 -7.93 -7.77
CA ASP A 139 28.50 -9.30 -7.31
C ASP A 139 27.87 -9.58 -5.93
N ALA A 140 27.39 -10.81 -5.70
CA ALA A 140 26.70 -11.21 -4.46
C ALA A 140 27.54 -11.00 -3.19
N GLN A 141 28.87 -11.07 -3.26
CA GLN A 141 29.78 -10.84 -2.12
C GLN A 141 29.91 -9.35 -1.77
N ARG A 142 29.41 -8.45 -2.64
CA ARG A 142 29.46 -6.99 -2.44
C ARG A 142 28.27 -6.45 -1.64
N PHE A 143 27.31 -7.27 -1.23
CA PHE A 143 26.18 -6.83 -0.43
C PHE A 143 25.61 -7.93 0.48
N THR A 144 24.99 -7.52 1.58
CA THR A 144 24.19 -8.41 2.45
C THR A 144 22.86 -7.74 2.78
N ILE A 145 21.77 -8.48 2.63
CA ILE A 145 20.40 -8.04 2.90
C ILE A 145 19.90 -8.77 4.13
N ASP A 146 19.79 -8.07 5.25
CA ASP A 146 19.11 -8.59 6.44
C ASP A 146 17.58 -8.40 6.23
N ALA A 147 16.81 -9.47 6.38
CA ALA A 147 15.39 -9.54 6.01
C ALA A 147 14.57 -10.01 7.21
N LEU A 148 13.67 -9.14 7.71
CA LEU A 148 12.98 -9.33 8.98
C LEU A 148 11.48 -9.40 8.79
N ASP A 149 10.81 -10.29 9.51
CA ASP A 149 9.34 -10.28 9.63
C ASP A 149 8.91 -10.79 11.02
N ILE A 150 7.70 -10.44 11.46
CA ILE A 150 7.12 -11.00 12.69
C ILE A 150 6.50 -12.39 12.45
N SER A 151 6.11 -12.70 11.21
CA SER A 151 5.55 -13.99 10.79
C SER A 151 6.65 -15.03 10.58
N ALA A 152 6.69 -16.05 11.45
CA ALA A 152 7.52 -17.24 11.28
C ALA A 152 7.12 -18.01 10.01
N ARG A 153 5.82 -18.01 9.67
CA ARG A 153 5.30 -18.66 8.47
C ARG A 153 5.81 -18.00 7.18
N ALA A 154 5.84 -16.66 7.14
CA ALA A 154 6.34 -15.91 5.99
C ALA A 154 7.86 -16.08 5.84
N ILE A 155 8.61 -16.05 6.95
CA ILE A 155 10.06 -16.34 6.98
C ILE A 155 10.36 -17.75 6.44
N ALA A 156 9.61 -18.77 6.86
CA ALA A 156 9.80 -20.14 6.37
C ALA A 156 9.52 -20.28 4.86
N HIS A 157 8.49 -19.59 4.35
CA HIS A 157 8.21 -19.51 2.91
C HIS A 157 9.37 -18.82 2.15
N ALA A 158 9.85 -17.70 2.68
CA ALA A 158 10.94 -16.93 2.09
C ALA A 158 12.23 -17.75 1.98
N GLN A 159 12.60 -18.49 3.03
CA GLN A 159 13.76 -19.38 3.05
C GLN A 159 13.66 -20.53 2.02
N ALA A 160 12.47 -21.12 1.85
CA ALA A 160 12.22 -22.14 0.82
C ALA A 160 12.41 -21.56 -0.60
N ALA A 161 12.07 -20.28 -0.79
CA ALA A 161 12.26 -19.52 -2.03
C ALA A 161 11.60 -20.16 -3.29
N ALA A 162 10.51 -20.89 -3.08
CA ALA A 162 9.69 -21.50 -4.12
C ALA A 162 8.36 -20.76 -4.22
N TYR A 163 8.09 -20.14 -5.38
CA TYR A 163 7.02 -19.14 -5.53
C TYR A 163 5.95 -19.59 -6.52
N GLY A 164 4.68 -19.32 -6.18
CA GLY A 164 3.55 -19.55 -7.07
C GLY A 164 3.28 -18.38 -8.02
N ARG A 165 2.31 -18.56 -8.94
CA ARG A 165 1.93 -17.54 -9.94
C ARG A 165 1.63 -16.15 -9.34
N ASN A 166 1.06 -16.09 -8.15
CA ASN A 166 0.59 -14.84 -7.51
C ASN A 166 1.72 -13.88 -7.13
N SER A 167 2.96 -14.38 -6.95
CA SER A 167 4.16 -13.60 -6.70
C SER A 167 4.71 -12.91 -7.96
N PHE A 168 4.25 -13.33 -9.15
CA PHE A 168 4.68 -12.82 -10.46
C PHE A 168 3.57 -11.98 -11.12
N ARG A 169 3.36 -10.77 -10.58
CA ARG A 169 2.32 -9.84 -11.06
C ARG A 169 2.81 -8.92 -12.18
N GLY A 170 1.88 -8.45 -13.00
CA GLY A 170 2.13 -7.52 -14.11
C GLY A 170 2.88 -8.16 -15.29
N ASN A 171 3.21 -7.33 -16.28
CA ASN A 171 3.73 -7.80 -17.57
C ASN A 171 5.27 -7.92 -17.64
N ALA A 172 5.99 -7.40 -16.64
CA ALA A 172 7.44 -7.19 -16.70
C ALA A 172 8.28 -8.38 -16.15
N LEU A 173 7.90 -9.61 -16.51
CA LEU A 173 8.40 -10.84 -15.89
C LEU A 173 9.77 -11.34 -16.39
N ALA A 174 10.52 -10.56 -17.18
CA ALA A 174 11.82 -10.96 -17.74
C ALA A 174 12.91 -11.27 -16.70
N PHE A 175 12.76 -10.82 -15.45
CA PHE A 175 13.63 -11.22 -14.34
C PHE A 175 13.45 -12.70 -13.97
N ARG A 176 12.24 -13.25 -14.16
CA ARG A 176 11.92 -14.65 -13.82
C ARG A 176 12.74 -15.63 -14.67
N GLU A 177 12.96 -15.30 -15.93
CA GLU A 177 13.76 -16.10 -16.88
C GLU A 177 15.26 -16.01 -16.59
N ARG A 178 15.73 -14.96 -15.91
CA ARG A 178 17.13 -14.82 -15.47
C ARG A 178 17.42 -15.53 -14.14
N HIS A 179 16.50 -15.44 -13.18
CA HIS A 179 16.75 -15.76 -11.78
C HIS A 179 15.94 -16.93 -11.20
N PHE A 180 15.10 -17.60 -12.00
CA PHE A 180 14.28 -18.74 -11.51
C PHE A 180 14.31 -19.91 -12.48
N SER A 181 14.15 -21.11 -11.91
CA SER A 181 13.88 -22.34 -12.65
C SER A 181 12.44 -22.77 -12.42
N ALA A 182 11.78 -23.31 -13.45
CA ALA A 182 10.48 -23.94 -13.28
C ALA A 182 10.59 -25.17 -12.36
N ALA A 183 9.65 -25.34 -11.44
CA ALA A 183 9.60 -26.41 -10.47
C ALA A 183 8.25 -27.16 -10.53
N ALA A 184 8.08 -28.16 -9.66
CA ALA A 184 6.86 -28.96 -9.62
C ALA A 184 5.59 -28.10 -9.35
N ASN A 185 4.43 -28.64 -9.74
CA ASN A 185 3.11 -28.08 -9.42
C ASN A 185 2.88 -26.62 -9.88
N GLY A 186 3.58 -26.16 -10.92
CA GLY A 186 3.44 -24.79 -11.44
C GLY A 186 4.07 -23.72 -10.55
N THR A 187 5.11 -24.07 -9.80
CA THR A 187 5.92 -23.15 -8.99
C THR A 187 7.24 -22.81 -9.69
N TRP A 188 7.93 -21.79 -9.18
CA TRP A 188 9.25 -21.36 -9.63
C TRP A 188 10.23 -21.32 -8.45
N GLN A 189 11.35 -22.04 -8.56
CA GLN A 189 12.42 -22.02 -7.58
C GLN A 189 13.39 -20.88 -7.91
N LEU A 190 13.63 -19.97 -6.97
CA LEU A 190 14.64 -18.93 -7.09
C LEU A 190 16.05 -19.55 -7.15
N HIS A 191 16.90 -19.01 -8.02
CA HIS A 191 18.32 -19.40 -8.14
C HIS A 191 19.13 -19.06 -6.89
N GLU A 192 20.27 -19.71 -6.74
CA GLU A 192 21.04 -19.68 -5.50
C GLU A 192 21.76 -18.34 -5.23
N ALA A 193 22.22 -17.63 -6.27
CA ALA A 193 22.96 -16.37 -6.07
C ALA A 193 22.14 -15.25 -5.40
N PRO A 194 20.87 -14.98 -5.78
CA PRO A 194 19.98 -14.12 -5.00
C PRO A 194 19.71 -14.61 -3.57
N ARG A 195 19.76 -15.92 -3.31
CA ARG A 195 19.47 -16.52 -2.00
C ARG A 195 20.59 -16.29 -0.99
N GLN A 196 21.84 -16.47 -1.40
CA GLN A 196 23.01 -16.36 -0.53
C GLN A 196 23.26 -14.95 0.02
N ALA A 197 22.73 -13.92 -0.66
CA ALA A 197 22.84 -12.54 -0.21
C ALA A 197 21.80 -12.15 0.87
N VAL A 198 20.77 -12.97 1.13
CA VAL A 198 19.65 -12.63 2.03
C VAL A 198 19.69 -13.45 3.33
N ARG A 199 19.55 -12.78 4.46
CA ARG A 199 19.56 -13.35 5.81
C ARG A 199 18.22 -13.12 6.49
N PHE A 200 17.41 -14.17 6.60
CA PHE A 200 16.09 -14.08 7.22
C PHE A 200 16.15 -14.27 8.74
N ALA A 201 15.46 -13.41 9.48
CA ALA A 201 15.22 -13.60 10.91
C ALA A 201 13.77 -13.22 11.28
N GLN A 202 13.16 -13.99 12.18
CA GLN A 202 11.90 -13.59 12.79
C GLN A 202 12.19 -12.48 13.82
N THR A 203 11.72 -11.26 13.56
CA THR A 203 12.00 -10.08 14.39
C THR A 203 10.93 -9.01 14.17
N ASN A 204 10.39 -8.48 15.26
CA ASN A 204 9.48 -7.34 15.24
C ASN A 204 10.26 -6.05 14.95
N LEU A 205 9.71 -5.16 14.11
CA LEU A 205 10.31 -3.86 13.78
C LEU A 205 10.60 -3.02 15.04
N PHE A 206 9.80 -3.20 16.10
CA PHE A 206 9.96 -2.49 17.37
C PHE A 206 11.03 -3.03 18.31
N ASP A 207 11.57 -4.21 18.01
CA ASP A 207 12.62 -4.91 18.76
C ASP A 207 14.01 -4.80 18.06
N LEU A 208 14.15 -3.89 17.09
CA LEU A 208 15.39 -3.60 16.36
C LEU A 208 16.51 -3.08 17.29
N SER A 209 17.36 -3.99 17.78
CA SER A 209 18.61 -3.67 18.48
C SER A 209 19.57 -2.83 17.63
N PRO A 210 20.37 -1.91 18.22
CA PRO A 210 21.37 -1.15 17.48
C PRO A 210 22.43 -2.05 16.82
N VAL A 211 22.69 -1.85 15.52
CA VAL A 211 23.79 -2.55 14.81
C VAL A 211 25.09 -1.75 14.85
N GLU A 212 26.23 -2.44 14.91
CA GLU A 212 27.56 -1.80 14.89
C GLU A 212 27.85 -1.10 13.55
N ALA A 213 27.60 -1.82 12.44
CA ALA A 213 27.71 -1.29 11.08
C ALA A 213 26.32 -1.06 10.50
N ARG A 214 25.98 0.21 10.23
CA ARG A 214 24.65 0.66 9.78
C ARG A 214 24.30 0.24 8.35
N TYR A 215 23.02 0.31 8.01
CA TYR A 215 22.51 0.01 6.67
C TYR A 215 22.64 1.21 5.72
N ASP A 216 23.12 0.96 4.50
CA ASP A 216 23.16 1.93 3.41
C ASP A 216 21.76 2.14 2.82
N PHE A 217 20.96 1.06 2.73
CA PHE A 217 19.62 1.10 2.17
C PHE A 217 18.64 0.32 3.05
N ILE A 218 17.49 0.92 3.33
CA ILE A 218 16.43 0.29 4.14
C ILE A 218 15.12 0.33 3.34
N PHE A 219 14.46 -0.81 3.21
CA PHE A 219 13.12 -0.92 2.67
C PHE A 219 12.17 -1.21 3.84
N CYS A 220 11.17 -0.35 4.02
CA CYS A 220 10.09 -0.51 4.99
C CYS A 220 8.81 0.00 4.34
N ARG A 221 8.06 -0.93 3.74
CA ARG A 221 7.08 -0.61 2.69
C ARG A 221 5.74 -1.31 2.91
N ASN A 222 4.67 -0.57 2.66
CA ASN A 222 3.29 -1.01 2.72
C ASN A 222 2.89 -1.64 4.08
N VAL A 223 3.49 -1.17 5.18
CA VAL A 223 3.30 -1.70 6.56
C VAL A 223 2.87 -0.62 7.55
N LEU A 224 3.44 0.58 7.47
CA LEU A 224 3.22 1.67 8.42
C LEU A 224 1.81 2.25 8.28
N ILE A 225 1.14 1.97 7.15
CA ILE A 225 -0.29 2.21 6.92
C ILE A 225 -1.19 1.47 7.92
N TYR A 226 -0.73 0.36 8.51
CA TYR A 226 -1.49 -0.39 9.52
C TYR A 226 -1.17 0.03 10.95
N PHE A 227 -0.19 0.92 11.14
CA PHE A 227 0.26 1.34 12.45
C PHE A 227 -0.48 2.58 12.93
N ASP A 228 -0.69 2.65 14.25
CA ASP A 228 -1.13 3.89 14.90
C ASP A 228 -0.05 4.98 14.80
N ARG A 229 -0.40 6.23 15.13
CA ARG A 229 0.52 7.36 14.98
C ARG A 229 1.76 7.25 15.89
N GLU A 230 1.64 6.72 17.10
CA GLU A 230 2.79 6.58 17.99
C GLU A 230 3.72 5.45 17.52
N ALA A 231 3.16 4.34 17.04
CA ALA A 231 3.87 3.25 16.39
C ALA A 231 4.58 3.71 15.10
N GLN A 232 3.93 4.51 14.25
CA GLN A 232 4.56 5.15 13.08
C GLN A 232 5.74 6.04 13.50
N ASP A 233 5.52 6.99 14.42
CA ASP A 233 6.54 7.92 14.90
C ASP A 233 7.72 7.17 15.57
N ARG A 234 7.46 6.03 16.24
CA ARG A 234 8.49 5.14 16.82
C ARG A 234 9.24 4.36 15.74
N ALA A 235 8.56 3.81 14.75
CA ALA A 235 9.15 3.03 13.66
C ALA A 235 10.14 3.87 12.85
N ILE A 236 9.76 5.08 12.43
CA ILE A 236 10.68 5.96 11.67
C ILE A 236 11.89 6.39 12.51
N ARG A 237 11.75 6.57 13.83
CA ARG A 237 12.90 6.82 14.73
C ARG A 237 13.85 5.62 14.79
N LEU A 238 13.33 4.39 14.87
CA LEU A 238 14.14 3.16 14.90
C LEU A 238 14.86 2.95 13.56
N LEU A 239 14.13 2.90 12.45
CA LEU A 239 14.68 2.81 11.09
C LEU A 239 15.74 3.90 10.83
N GLY A 240 15.45 5.12 11.26
CA GLY A 240 16.36 6.26 11.18
C GLY A 240 17.61 6.14 12.05
N ALA A 241 17.61 5.37 13.14
CA ALA A 241 18.81 5.08 13.93
C ALA A 241 19.72 4.06 13.24
N GLN A 242 19.12 3.05 12.59
CA GLN A 242 19.83 1.98 11.88
C GLN A 242 20.44 2.43 10.53
N LEU A 243 20.01 3.56 9.98
CA LEU A 243 20.49 4.09 8.70
C LEU A 243 21.86 4.79 8.80
N ALA A 244 22.73 4.49 7.84
CA ALA A 244 24.02 5.17 7.60
C ALA A 244 23.85 6.66 7.26
N GLU A 245 24.91 7.45 7.37
CA GLU A 245 24.86 8.91 7.19
C GLU A 245 24.40 9.34 5.79
N HIS A 246 24.85 8.61 4.76
CA HIS A 246 24.51 8.87 3.36
C HIS A 246 23.50 7.85 2.80
N GLY A 247 22.85 7.07 3.67
CA GLY A 247 21.90 6.02 3.26
C GLY A 247 20.54 6.56 2.83
N ALA A 248 19.70 5.67 2.27
CA ALA A 248 18.33 5.98 1.89
C ALA A 248 17.31 4.97 2.44
N ILE A 249 16.12 5.46 2.82
CA ILE A 249 14.95 4.63 3.17
C ILE A 249 13.95 4.68 2.02
N PHE A 250 13.51 3.51 1.55
CA PHE A 250 12.44 3.33 0.58
C PHE A 250 11.15 2.97 1.33
N VAL A 251 10.09 3.72 1.09
CA VAL A 251 8.75 3.52 1.68
C VAL A 251 7.70 3.40 0.58
N GLY A 252 6.51 2.88 0.88
CA GLY A 252 5.41 2.81 -0.08
C GLY A 252 4.77 4.18 -0.36
N PRO A 253 3.97 4.33 -1.43
CA PRO A 253 3.41 5.62 -1.86
C PRO A 253 2.64 6.35 -0.75
N ALA A 254 1.81 5.63 0.01
CA ALA A 254 1.00 6.16 1.12
C ALA A 254 1.84 6.58 2.35
N GLU A 255 3.06 6.06 2.49
CA GLU A 255 3.93 6.26 3.65
C GLU A 255 4.87 7.46 3.48
N THR A 256 4.96 8.00 2.26
CA THR A 256 5.70 9.23 1.92
C THR A 256 5.34 10.42 2.82
N GLY A 257 4.06 10.54 3.17
CA GLY A 257 3.52 11.58 4.06
C GLY A 257 3.91 11.42 5.53
N LEU A 258 4.47 10.27 5.93
CA LEU A 258 5.09 10.06 7.25
C LEU A 258 6.55 10.54 7.21
N MET A 259 7.33 10.10 6.22
CA MET A 259 8.75 10.47 6.08
C MET A 259 8.97 11.98 6.11
N MET A 260 8.14 12.75 5.39
CA MET A 260 8.21 14.22 5.32
C MET A 260 7.80 14.95 6.62
N ARG A 261 7.33 14.25 7.66
CA ARG A 261 7.09 14.80 9.01
C ARG A 261 8.30 14.68 9.93
N HIS A 262 9.28 13.85 9.56
CA HIS A 262 10.51 13.60 10.30
C HIS A 262 11.69 14.30 9.64
N ALA A 263 12.90 14.10 10.16
CA ALA A 263 14.14 14.68 9.62
C ALA A 263 14.63 13.96 8.33
N PHE A 264 13.75 13.86 7.33
CA PHE A 264 14.03 13.26 6.02
C PHE A 264 13.52 14.15 4.88
N HIS A 265 14.18 14.07 3.73
CA HIS A 265 13.73 14.65 2.46
C HIS A 265 13.75 13.58 1.37
N SER A 266 12.97 13.78 0.30
CA SER A 266 13.05 12.89 -0.87
C SER A 266 14.46 12.90 -1.48
N ALA A 267 14.92 11.73 -1.94
CA ALA A 267 16.12 11.59 -2.77
C ALA A 267 15.93 12.17 -4.19
N ARG A 268 14.70 12.56 -4.56
CA ARG A 268 14.29 13.13 -5.87
C ARG A 268 14.49 12.19 -7.06
N LEU A 269 14.46 10.88 -6.80
CA LEU A 269 14.35 9.83 -7.81
C LEU A 269 12.85 9.59 -8.08
N PRO A 270 12.33 9.87 -9.28
CA PRO A 270 10.89 9.78 -9.58
C PRO A 270 10.33 8.38 -9.33
N LEU A 271 9.13 8.31 -8.71
CA LEU A 271 8.39 7.08 -8.39
C LEU A 271 9.12 6.04 -7.52
N ALA A 272 10.36 6.31 -7.09
CA ALA A 272 11.15 5.40 -6.26
C ALA A 272 10.84 5.50 -4.75
N PHE A 273 10.11 6.54 -4.34
CA PHE A 273 9.72 6.81 -2.94
C PHE A 273 10.86 6.69 -1.92
N ALA A 274 12.07 7.06 -2.36
CA ALA A 274 13.29 7.03 -1.58
C ALA A 274 13.52 8.36 -0.83
N PHE A 275 13.97 8.27 0.41
CA PHE A 275 14.20 9.39 1.33
C PHE A 275 15.58 9.31 1.97
N GLN A 276 16.23 10.46 2.15
CA GLN A 276 17.53 10.60 2.81
C GLN A 276 17.39 11.49 4.04
N ARG A 277 18.28 11.34 5.02
CA ARG A 277 18.24 12.12 6.27
C ARG A 277 18.59 13.58 6.00
N THR A 278 17.73 14.49 6.44
CA THR A 278 17.99 15.94 6.40
C THR A 278 19.13 16.29 7.35
N ARG A 279 20.23 16.83 6.83
CA ARG A 279 21.36 17.29 7.67
C ARG A 279 21.08 18.69 8.23
N PRO A 280 21.44 18.98 9.50
CA PRO A 280 21.36 20.34 10.04
C PRO A 280 22.24 21.30 9.23
N GLY A 281 21.65 22.38 8.73
CA GLY A 281 22.37 23.46 8.02
C GLY A 281 22.64 23.22 6.53
N GLU A 282 22.35 22.05 5.97
CA GLU A 282 22.48 21.80 4.52
C GLU A 282 21.19 22.25 3.80
N PRO A 283 21.23 23.22 2.87
CA PRO A 283 20.05 23.60 2.10
C PRO A 283 19.59 22.42 1.24
N ALA A 284 18.27 22.24 1.10
CA ALA A 284 17.72 21.34 0.09
C ALA A 284 18.32 21.72 -1.28
N PRO A 285 19.11 20.83 -1.95
CA PRO A 285 19.91 21.27 -3.09
C PRO A 285 19.01 21.81 -4.20
N PRO A 286 19.43 22.86 -4.93
CA PRO A 286 18.55 23.53 -5.91
C PRO A 286 17.96 22.53 -6.90
N MET A 287 16.67 22.71 -7.19
CA MET A 287 15.99 21.95 -8.23
C MET A 287 16.72 22.14 -9.57
N PRO A 288 16.90 21.08 -10.39
CA PRO A 288 17.29 21.26 -11.78
C PRO A 288 16.15 22.02 -12.48
N VAL A 289 16.33 23.33 -12.67
CA VAL A 289 15.35 24.17 -13.38
C VAL A 289 15.25 23.63 -14.80
N PRO A 290 14.07 23.15 -15.25
CA PRO A 290 13.93 22.70 -16.63
C PRO A 290 14.26 23.89 -17.55
N PRO A 291 15.05 23.69 -18.62
CA PRO A 291 15.47 24.78 -19.48
C PRO A 291 14.23 25.52 -19.99
N SER A 292 14.14 26.82 -19.67
CA SER A 292 12.98 27.64 -19.98
C SER A 292 12.66 27.51 -21.46
N ARG A 293 11.52 26.89 -21.79
CA ARG A 293 11.11 26.69 -23.18
C ARG A 293 10.90 28.08 -23.79
N ALA A 294 11.84 28.48 -24.65
CA ALA A 294 11.71 29.67 -25.47
C ALA A 294 10.31 29.64 -26.13
N PRO A 295 9.56 30.75 -26.10
CA PRO A 295 8.15 30.73 -26.47
C PRO A 295 7.99 30.24 -27.90
N LEU A 296 7.35 29.08 -28.05
CA LEU A 296 7.03 28.50 -29.36
C LEU A 296 6.20 29.51 -30.13
N ARG A 297 6.80 30.12 -31.17
CA ARG A 297 6.10 31.02 -32.08
C ARG A 297 4.86 30.29 -32.61
N ALA A 298 3.69 30.81 -32.28
CA ALA A 298 2.43 30.21 -32.68
C ALA A 298 2.38 30.11 -34.21
N ARG A 299 2.26 28.88 -34.74
CA ARG A 299 1.87 28.69 -36.13
C ARG A 299 0.41 29.16 -36.27
N PRO A 300 0.07 29.94 -37.31
CA PRO A 300 -1.31 30.33 -37.55
C PRO A 300 -2.18 29.09 -37.78
N ALA A 301 -3.38 29.08 -37.20
CA ALA A 301 -4.34 28.00 -37.39
C ALA A 301 -4.93 28.02 -38.82
N PRO A 302 -5.24 26.86 -39.42
CA PRO A 302 -5.98 26.81 -40.68
C PRO A 302 -7.40 27.35 -40.48
N ALA A 303 -7.90 28.10 -41.46
CA ALA A 303 -9.22 28.73 -41.40
C ALA A 303 -10.36 27.69 -41.40
N ARG A 304 -11.41 27.97 -40.62
CA ARG A 304 -12.58 27.12 -40.43
C ARG A 304 -13.72 27.56 -41.38
N PRO A 305 -14.23 26.71 -42.28
CA PRO A 305 -15.37 27.07 -43.13
C PRO A 305 -16.65 27.31 -42.33
N LEU A 306 -17.51 28.21 -42.83
CA LEU A 306 -18.87 28.47 -42.34
C LEU A 306 -19.91 27.65 -43.13
N PRO A 307 -21.12 27.40 -42.57
CA PRO A 307 -22.03 26.38 -43.09
C PRO A 307 -22.90 26.84 -44.27
N ALA A 308 -23.31 25.88 -45.11
CA ALA A 308 -24.38 26.03 -46.10
C ALA A 308 -25.72 25.49 -45.55
N ALA A 309 -26.84 25.93 -46.13
CA ALA A 309 -28.19 25.72 -45.59
C ALA A 309 -28.82 24.34 -45.89
N VAL A 310 -29.85 23.99 -45.13
CA VAL A 310 -30.56 22.70 -45.15
C VAL A 310 -31.86 22.77 -45.97
N PRO A 311 -32.13 21.81 -46.88
CA PRO A 311 -33.46 21.59 -47.45
C PRO A 311 -34.25 20.52 -46.64
N THR A 312 -35.55 20.75 -46.46
CA THR A 312 -36.46 19.92 -45.64
C THR A 312 -37.27 18.90 -46.46
N VAL A 313 -37.47 17.69 -45.93
CA VAL A 313 -38.34 16.64 -46.51
C VAL A 313 -39.16 15.95 -45.38
N PRO A 314 -40.46 15.58 -45.55
CA PRO A 314 -41.38 15.32 -44.44
C PRO A 314 -41.57 13.84 -44.00
N ARG A 315 -42.30 13.64 -42.88
CA ARG A 315 -42.77 12.33 -42.33
C ARG A 315 -44.01 11.82 -43.09
N PRO A 316 -44.16 10.49 -43.30
CA PRO A 316 -44.99 9.62 -42.42
C PRO A 316 -44.39 8.19 -42.26
N ALA A 317 -45.10 7.13 -41.83
CA ALA A 317 -45.74 6.85 -40.53
C ALA A 317 -46.11 5.33 -40.42
N VAL A 318 -46.17 4.77 -39.19
CA VAL A 318 -46.78 3.45 -38.80
C VAL A 318 -46.00 2.14 -39.14
N ARG A 319 -46.36 1.05 -38.42
CA ARG A 319 -45.81 -0.33 -38.29
C ARG A 319 -46.42 -1.30 -39.36
N PRO A 320 -46.11 -2.62 -39.48
CA PRO A 320 -45.36 -3.54 -38.59
C PRO A 320 -44.35 -4.51 -39.27
N ALA A 321 -43.90 -5.54 -38.53
CA ALA A 321 -43.04 -6.66 -38.98
C ALA A 321 -43.86 -7.77 -39.69
N PRO A 322 -43.29 -8.86 -40.30
CA PRO A 322 -42.51 -9.89 -39.58
C PRO A 322 -41.46 -10.70 -40.43
N LEU A 323 -41.07 -11.87 -39.88
CA LEU A 323 -40.45 -13.07 -40.51
C LEU A 323 -38.92 -13.12 -40.70
N ALA A 324 -38.40 -14.35 -40.77
CA ALA A 324 -37.01 -14.71 -40.52
C ALA A 324 -36.50 -15.83 -41.44
N VAL A 325 -35.17 -15.95 -41.57
CA VAL A 325 -34.48 -17.11 -42.15
C VAL A 325 -33.37 -17.56 -41.19
N ARG A 326 -33.23 -18.89 -40.99
CA ARG A 326 -32.23 -19.52 -40.11
C ARG A 326 -31.28 -20.39 -40.92
N MET A 327 -29.97 -20.22 -40.72
CA MET A 327 -28.99 -21.33 -40.73
C MET A 327 -28.11 -21.15 -39.48
N ARG A 328 -28.00 -22.08 -38.49
CA ARG A 328 -27.64 -23.52 -38.51
C ARG A 328 -26.16 -23.71 -38.86
N HIS A 329 -25.33 -24.52 -38.16
CA HIS A 329 -25.41 -25.32 -36.92
C HIS A 329 -23.93 -25.59 -36.50
N ALA A 330 -23.49 -25.87 -35.26
CA ALA A 330 -24.02 -25.92 -33.88
C ALA A 330 -22.79 -25.73 -32.92
N ALA A 331 -22.72 -25.96 -31.60
CA ALA A 331 -23.64 -26.56 -30.61
C ALA A 331 -23.45 -25.92 -29.20
N GLU A 332 -23.27 -26.72 -28.14
CA GLU A 332 -23.43 -26.40 -26.70
C GLU A 332 -22.50 -27.31 -25.84
N PRO A 333 -22.41 -27.18 -24.49
CA PRO A 333 -22.84 -26.09 -23.58
C PRO A 333 -21.72 -25.56 -22.64
N GLU A 334 -21.98 -24.52 -21.83
CA GLU A 334 -21.95 -24.65 -20.35
C GLU A 334 -22.48 -23.41 -19.56
N THR A 335 -23.37 -23.71 -18.61
CA THR A 335 -23.79 -22.88 -17.44
C THR A 335 -24.50 -21.53 -17.67
N ALA A 336 -25.42 -21.22 -16.74
CA ALA A 336 -26.18 -19.97 -16.74
C ALA A 336 -25.43 -18.86 -16.00
N GLY A 337 -25.41 -17.67 -16.59
CA GLY A 337 -24.82 -16.49 -15.97
C GLY A 337 -25.66 -15.96 -14.80
N THR A 338 -25.25 -16.28 -13.57
CA THR A 338 -25.61 -15.48 -12.39
C THR A 338 -25.27 -14.02 -12.66
N ALA A 339 -26.14 -13.08 -12.29
CA ALA A 339 -25.86 -11.65 -12.43
C ALA A 339 -24.53 -11.32 -11.70
N PRO A 340 -23.62 -10.54 -12.32
CA PRO A 340 -22.35 -10.20 -11.71
C PRO A 340 -22.60 -9.50 -10.36
N ALA A 341 -21.87 -9.91 -9.33
CA ALA A 341 -21.95 -9.33 -8.01
C ALA A 341 -21.75 -7.80 -8.07
N PRO A 342 -22.41 -7.01 -7.20
CA PRO A 342 -22.28 -5.56 -7.21
C PRO A 342 -20.80 -5.19 -6.99
N ALA A 343 -20.18 -4.61 -8.02
CA ALA A 343 -18.76 -4.29 -8.02
C ALA A 343 -18.41 -3.41 -6.81
N SER A 344 -17.51 -3.88 -5.94
CA SER A 344 -17.12 -3.15 -4.75
C SER A 344 -16.04 -2.11 -5.07
N LEU A 345 -15.87 -1.12 -4.19
CA LEU A 345 -14.75 -0.19 -4.30
C LEU A 345 -13.40 -0.91 -4.12
N ASP A 346 -13.37 -2.02 -3.39
CA ASP A 346 -12.17 -2.83 -3.18
C ASP A 346 -11.79 -3.64 -4.44
N ASP A 347 -12.76 -4.02 -5.28
CA ASP A 347 -12.46 -4.56 -6.61
C ASP A 347 -11.79 -3.51 -7.50
N ALA A 348 -12.25 -2.26 -7.42
CA ALA A 348 -11.62 -1.15 -8.15
C ALA A 348 -10.20 -0.86 -7.64
N ARG A 349 -9.95 -0.96 -6.32
CA ARG A 349 -8.60 -0.87 -5.75
C ARG A 349 -7.72 -2.04 -6.22
N ARG A 350 -8.17 -3.29 -6.08
CA ARG A 350 -7.45 -4.49 -6.57
C ARG A 350 -7.08 -4.39 -8.05
N ALA A 351 -7.97 -3.88 -8.90
CA ALA A 351 -7.68 -3.65 -10.32
C ALA A 351 -6.65 -2.52 -10.53
N ALA A 352 -6.66 -1.47 -9.70
CA ALA A 352 -5.65 -0.42 -9.73
C ALA A 352 -4.26 -0.95 -9.35
N ASP A 353 -4.18 -1.73 -8.26
CA ASP A 353 -2.94 -2.34 -7.76
C ASP A 353 -2.38 -3.40 -8.73
N ALA A 354 -3.26 -4.07 -9.49
CA ALA A 354 -2.89 -4.96 -10.60
C ALA A 354 -2.40 -4.22 -11.86
N GLY A 355 -2.39 -2.88 -11.88
CA GLY A 355 -2.06 -2.06 -13.05
C GLY A 355 -3.14 -2.07 -14.14
N GLN A 356 -4.31 -2.65 -13.88
CA GLN A 356 -5.44 -2.74 -14.81
C GLN A 356 -6.29 -1.47 -14.74
N PHE A 357 -5.64 -0.30 -14.97
CA PHE A 357 -6.24 1.00 -14.65
C PHE A 357 -7.58 1.28 -15.34
N ASP A 358 -7.80 0.75 -16.55
CA ASP A 358 -9.07 0.92 -17.29
C ASP A 358 -10.20 0.12 -16.66
N GLU A 359 -9.90 -1.09 -16.18
CA GLU A 359 -10.82 -1.92 -15.41
C GLU A 359 -11.09 -1.31 -14.02
N ALA A 360 -10.06 -0.77 -13.36
CA ALA A 360 -10.20 -0.04 -12.11
C ALA A 360 -11.11 1.19 -12.23
N VAL A 361 -10.95 1.97 -13.31
CA VAL A 361 -11.86 3.09 -13.63
C VAL A 361 -13.27 2.59 -13.96
N ARG A 362 -13.43 1.47 -14.67
CA ARG A 362 -14.74 0.87 -14.95
C ARG A 362 -15.45 0.44 -13.66
N LEU A 363 -14.75 -0.24 -12.75
CA LEU A 363 -15.27 -0.71 -11.47
C LEU A 363 -15.60 0.46 -10.53
N ALA A 364 -14.73 1.46 -10.41
CA ALA A 364 -14.98 2.66 -9.60
C ALA A 364 -16.23 3.43 -10.08
N ASN A 365 -16.40 3.58 -11.41
CA ASN A 365 -17.61 4.20 -11.97
C ASN A 365 -18.87 3.32 -11.82
N ALA A 366 -18.75 1.99 -11.88
CA ALA A 366 -19.87 1.07 -11.62
C ALA A 366 -20.33 1.13 -10.14
N PHE A 367 -19.38 1.22 -9.20
CA PHE A 367 -19.68 1.44 -7.78
C PHE A 367 -20.34 2.81 -7.58
N ALA A 368 -19.81 3.90 -8.16
CA ALA A 368 -20.47 5.21 -8.09
C ALA A 368 -21.86 5.25 -8.74
N SER A 369 -22.12 4.42 -9.76
CA SER A 369 -23.43 4.32 -10.41
C SER A 369 -24.46 3.54 -9.61
N THR A 370 -24.03 2.78 -8.59
CA THR A 370 -24.92 1.96 -7.73
C THR A 370 -25.04 2.48 -6.31
N GLN A 371 -23.97 3.07 -5.75
CA GLN A 371 -23.92 3.64 -4.39
C GLN A 371 -23.93 5.18 -4.37
N GLY A 372 -23.84 5.83 -5.53
CA GLY A 372 -23.72 7.28 -5.65
C GLY A 372 -22.27 7.80 -5.59
N PRO A 373 -22.04 9.08 -5.92
CA PRO A 373 -20.71 9.69 -5.87
C PRO A 373 -20.25 9.90 -4.41
N SER A 374 -19.07 9.38 -4.07
CA SER A 374 -18.45 9.55 -2.75
C SER A 374 -17.04 10.16 -2.85
N ALA A 375 -16.55 10.69 -1.73
CA ALA A 375 -15.21 11.29 -1.65
C ALA A 375 -14.12 10.26 -2.00
N GLU A 376 -14.21 9.06 -1.42
CA GLU A 376 -13.32 7.92 -1.69
C GLU A 376 -13.28 7.50 -3.17
N VAL A 377 -14.42 7.48 -3.86
CA VAL A 377 -14.43 7.14 -5.30
C VAL A 377 -13.70 8.21 -6.12
N PHE A 378 -13.94 9.50 -5.82
CA PHE A 378 -13.22 10.56 -6.52
C PHE A 378 -11.74 10.63 -6.13
N TYR A 379 -11.36 10.24 -4.92
CA TYR A 379 -9.95 10.09 -4.55
C TYR A 379 -9.29 8.96 -5.34
N LEU A 380 -9.91 7.77 -5.42
CA LEU A 380 -9.41 6.64 -6.23
C LEU A 380 -9.32 6.98 -7.73
N LEU A 381 -10.32 7.67 -8.29
CA LEU A 381 -10.28 8.15 -9.67
C LEU A 381 -9.19 9.22 -9.88
N GLY A 382 -8.85 10.00 -8.85
CA GLY A 382 -7.71 10.93 -8.86
C GLY A 382 -6.38 10.19 -8.95
N LEU A 383 -6.15 9.19 -8.09
CA LEU A 383 -4.97 8.32 -8.13
C LEU A 383 -4.83 7.63 -9.49
N LEU A 384 -5.94 7.11 -10.04
CA LEU A 384 -5.99 6.44 -11.34
C LEU A 384 -5.71 7.37 -12.53
N ALA A 385 -5.98 8.67 -12.39
CA ALA A 385 -5.61 9.68 -13.39
C ALA A 385 -4.13 10.09 -13.25
N ASP A 386 -3.62 10.29 -12.03
CA ASP A 386 -2.20 10.56 -11.78
C ASP A 386 -1.30 9.41 -12.25
N ALA A 387 -1.70 8.17 -12.03
CA ALA A 387 -1.01 6.96 -12.52
C ALA A 387 -0.91 6.91 -14.06
N ARG A 388 -1.83 7.57 -14.78
CA ARG A 388 -1.80 7.77 -16.24
C ARG A 388 -1.12 9.07 -16.68
N ALA A 389 -0.50 9.81 -15.76
CA ALA A 389 0.02 11.18 -15.93
C ALA A 389 -1.03 12.22 -16.38
N GLN A 390 -2.32 11.95 -16.18
CA GLN A 390 -3.45 12.82 -16.53
C GLN A 390 -3.69 13.88 -15.43
N GLN A 391 -2.68 14.70 -15.13
CA GLN A 391 -2.69 15.63 -13.98
C GLN A 391 -3.88 16.60 -13.97
N ALA A 392 -4.39 17.01 -15.13
CA ALA A 392 -5.56 17.88 -15.22
C ALA A 392 -6.83 17.18 -14.69
N ASP A 393 -7.03 15.92 -15.07
CA ASP A 393 -8.15 15.09 -14.63
C ASP A 393 -7.99 14.68 -13.17
N ALA A 394 -6.78 14.29 -12.75
CA ALA A 394 -6.46 13.96 -11.35
C ALA A 394 -6.75 15.14 -10.41
N ALA A 395 -6.27 16.34 -10.76
CA ALA A 395 -6.59 17.57 -10.02
C ALA A 395 -8.08 17.94 -10.09
N GLY A 396 -8.81 17.51 -11.12
CA GLY A 396 -10.27 17.60 -11.19
C GLY A 396 -10.95 16.64 -10.20
N TYR A 397 -10.49 15.40 -10.14
CA TYR A 397 -11.02 14.36 -9.25
C TYR A 397 -10.73 14.64 -7.77
N TYR A 398 -9.50 15.03 -7.38
CA TYR A 398 -9.22 15.44 -6.00
C TYR A 398 -10.09 16.65 -5.59
N ARG A 399 -10.32 17.63 -6.48
CA ARG A 399 -11.25 18.74 -6.19
C ARG A 399 -12.71 18.29 -6.00
N LYS A 400 -13.16 17.22 -6.68
CA LYS A 400 -14.48 16.61 -6.45
C LYS A 400 -14.53 15.87 -5.11
N ALA A 401 -13.48 15.13 -4.76
CA ALA A 401 -13.36 14.49 -3.45
C ALA A 401 -13.45 15.54 -2.33
N LEU A 402 -12.70 16.64 -2.47
CA LEU A 402 -12.68 17.80 -1.55
C LEU A 402 -13.93 18.69 -1.58
N TYR A 403 -14.86 18.44 -2.50
CA TYR A 403 -16.18 19.07 -2.50
C TYR A 403 -17.18 18.25 -1.67
N LEU A 404 -17.05 16.93 -1.67
CA LEU A 404 -17.89 16.02 -0.86
C LEU A 404 -17.38 15.92 0.60
N ASP A 405 -16.07 15.83 0.80
CA ASP A 405 -15.42 15.97 2.11
C ASP A 405 -14.28 17.01 2.04
N PRO A 406 -14.54 18.27 2.47
CA PRO A 406 -13.53 19.32 2.56
C PRO A 406 -12.35 19.03 3.51
N GLY A 407 -12.43 17.98 4.32
CA GLY A 407 -11.41 17.50 5.26
C GLY A 407 -10.58 16.32 4.79
N HIS A 408 -10.97 15.59 3.73
CA HIS A 408 -10.33 14.36 3.25
C HIS A 408 -8.80 14.55 3.10
N TYR A 409 -8.05 13.95 4.03
CA TYR A 409 -6.65 14.27 4.26
C TYR A 409 -5.78 13.94 3.04
N GLU A 410 -6.06 12.80 2.43
CA GLU A 410 -5.38 12.20 1.29
C GLU A 410 -5.61 13.04 0.03
N ALA A 411 -6.86 13.42 -0.26
CA ALA A 411 -7.17 14.29 -1.37
C ALA A 411 -6.57 15.70 -1.19
N LEU A 412 -6.40 16.19 0.04
CA LEU A 412 -5.69 17.44 0.34
C LEU A 412 -4.17 17.32 0.08
N THR A 413 -3.52 16.22 0.48
CA THR A 413 -2.07 16.03 0.28
C THR A 413 -1.71 15.74 -1.18
N HIS A 414 -2.48 14.90 -1.88
CA HIS A 414 -2.25 14.59 -3.29
C HIS A 414 -2.46 15.82 -4.19
N LEU A 415 -3.53 16.61 -3.97
CA LEU A 415 -3.71 17.86 -4.70
C LEU A 415 -2.64 18.90 -4.35
N ALA A 416 -2.13 18.93 -3.11
CA ALA A 416 -1.01 19.80 -2.74
C ALA A 416 0.28 19.42 -3.49
N ALA A 417 0.64 18.14 -3.54
CA ALA A 417 1.81 17.66 -4.25
C ALA A 417 1.74 17.93 -5.76
N LEU A 418 0.55 17.75 -6.35
CA LEU A 418 0.30 18.05 -7.77
C LEU A 418 0.47 19.54 -8.08
N LEU A 419 -0.05 20.44 -7.23
CA LEU A 419 0.15 21.89 -7.40
C LEU A 419 1.60 22.32 -7.17
N ASP A 420 2.31 21.72 -6.21
CA ASP A 420 3.72 22.02 -5.94
C ASP A 420 4.61 21.60 -7.13
N ALA A 421 4.34 20.44 -7.73
CA ALA A 421 4.99 19.96 -8.96
C ALA A 421 4.68 20.84 -10.19
N GLN A 422 3.55 21.56 -10.19
CA GLN A 422 3.20 22.56 -11.21
C GLN A 422 3.75 23.96 -10.88
N GLY A 423 4.48 24.11 -9.78
CA GLY A 423 5.09 25.37 -9.33
C GLY A 423 4.22 26.23 -8.42
N ASP A 424 2.94 25.88 -8.21
CA ASP A 424 2.00 26.59 -7.34
C ASP A 424 2.21 26.25 -5.85
N ASN A 425 3.42 26.62 -5.39
CA ASN A 425 3.91 26.53 -4.02
C ASN A 425 2.95 27.20 -3.02
N ALA A 426 2.24 28.25 -3.44
CA ALA A 426 1.37 29.03 -2.56
C ALA A 426 0.11 28.23 -2.20
N ASN A 427 -0.61 27.72 -3.20
CA ASN A 427 -1.79 26.91 -2.97
C ASN A 427 -1.46 25.53 -2.41
N ALA A 428 -0.33 24.91 -2.82
CA ALA A 428 0.16 23.68 -2.22
C ALA A 428 0.34 23.81 -0.70
N ARG A 429 1.04 24.85 -0.24
CA ARG A 429 1.22 25.14 1.21
C ARG A 429 -0.11 25.44 1.91
N GLN A 430 -1.09 26.04 1.23
CA GLN A 430 -2.42 26.29 1.79
C GLN A 430 -3.24 24.99 1.95
N LEU A 431 -3.14 24.06 0.99
CA LEU A 431 -3.77 22.74 1.10
C LEU A 431 -3.11 21.89 2.19
N MET A 432 -1.79 21.91 2.34
CA MET A 432 -1.11 21.24 3.47
C MET A 432 -1.56 21.81 4.82
N ARG A 433 -1.73 23.14 4.95
CA ARG A 433 -2.33 23.76 6.15
C ARG A 433 -3.82 23.47 6.32
N ARG A 434 -4.53 22.94 5.32
CA ARG A 434 -5.87 22.35 5.49
C ARG A 434 -5.77 20.91 5.98
N ALA A 435 -4.92 20.08 5.38
CA ALA A 435 -4.72 18.67 5.75
C ALA A 435 -4.33 18.53 7.23
N GLN A 436 -3.36 19.35 7.67
CA GLN A 436 -2.94 19.45 9.08
C GLN A 436 -4.08 19.83 10.03
N ARG A 437 -5.03 20.67 9.61
CA ARG A 437 -6.18 21.07 10.43
C ARG A 437 -7.32 20.05 10.39
N ALA A 438 -7.51 19.33 9.29
CA ALA A 438 -8.50 18.25 9.20
C ALA A 438 -8.11 17.04 10.06
N ALA A 439 -6.81 16.78 10.22
CA ALA A 439 -6.29 15.76 11.13
C ALA A 439 -6.42 16.11 12.63
N ALA A 440 -6.81 17.34 12.99
CA ALA A 440 -6.88 17.82 14.38
C ALA A 440 -8.21 17.52 15.13
N PRO A 441 -9.42 17.76 14.59
CA PRO A 441 -10.67 17.50 15.33
C PRO A 441 -10.85 16.02 15.72
N ALA A 442 -10.32 15.09 14.93
CA ALA A 442 -10.28 13.66 15.26
C ALA A 442 -9.50 13.32 16.54
N GLN A 443 -8.64 14.22 17.02
CA GLN A 443 -7.90 14.10 18.28
C GLN A 443 -8.61 14.82 19.43
N ALA A 444 -9.32 15.92 19.16
CA ALA A 444 -10.04 16.68 20.18
C ALA A 444 -11.17 15.86 20.84
N SER A 445 -11.93 15.10 20.06
CA SER A 445 -13.01 14.26 20.59
C SER A 445 -12.54 13.08 21.46
N ARG A 446 -11.24 12.75 21.45
CA ARG A 446 -10.65 11.70 22.31
C ARG A 446 -10.19 12.25 23.67
N LEU A 447 -10.16 13.58 23.86
CA LEU A 447 -9.73 14.25 25.09
C LEU A 447 -10.90 14.67 26.00
N THR A 448 -12.12 14.71 25.49
CA THR A 448 -13.34 15.03 26.27
C THR A 448 -13.81 13.89 27.15
N ASP A 449 -13.74 12.64 26.67
CA ASP A 449 -14.26 11.47 27.40
C ASP A 449 -13.38 11.07 28.62
N LEU A 450 -12.17 11.63 28.72
CA LEU A 450 -11.27 11.45 29.87
C LEU A 450 -11.51 12.47 31.01
N ARG A 451 -12.62 13.23 30.98
CA ARG A 451 -13.04 14.11 32.08
C ARG A 451 -14.47 13.82 32.55
N GLY A 452 -14.64 12.65 33.17
CA GLY A 452 -15.78 12.38 34.05
C GLY A 452 -15.87 13.37 35.22
N PRO A 453 -17.06 13.54 35.82
CA PRO A 453 -17.32 14.66 36.74
C PRO A 453 -16.76 14.41 38.15
N HIS A 454 -15.59 15.00 38.44
CA HIS A 454 -15.17 15.20 39.83
C HIS A 454 -15.99 16.35 40.45
N GLY A 455 -16.79 16.00 41.46
CA GLY A 455 -17.74 16.93 42.08
C GLY A 455 -17.09 18.06 42.85
N SER A 456 -17.79 19.20 42.92
CA SER A 456 -17.45 20.32 43.79
C SER A 456 -18.44 20.39 44.95
N THR A 457 -17.97 20.06 46.16
CA THR A 457 -18.70 20.30 47.41
C THR A 457 -18.41 21.71 47.91
N ARG A 458 -19.46 22.48 48.25
CA ARG A 458 -19.39 23.64 49.16
C ARG A 458 -20.78 24.08 49.61
N HIS A 459 -20.97 24.03 50.93
CA HIS A 459 -22.01 24.67 51.76
C HIS A 459 -23.47 24.45 51.37
#